data_AF-A0A368SCM3-F1
#
_entry.id   AF-A0A368SCM3-F1
#
_cell.length_a   1.000
_cell.length_b   1.000
_cell.length_c   1.000
_cell.angle_alpha   90.00
_cell.angle_beta   90.00
_cell.angle_gamma   90.00
#
_symmetry.space_group_name_H-M   'P 1'
#
loop_
_entity.id
_entity.type
_entity.pdbx_description
1 polymer ?
#
loop_
_entity_poly.entity_id
_entity_poly.type
_entity_poly.pdbx_seq_one_letter_code
_entity_poly.pdbx_strand_id
1 'polypeptide(L)'
;MYNTDCQILANNIQAQDPIIQAADWRIRPSISAFIDNNTNIQHSCNKIPRQQNMTAHRIAKEAWRNLTSNSCQFTCLNANHVLHCPVRLALVNVCWGDFSLISVNCL
;
A
#
# COMPACT_ATOMS: atom_id res chain seq x y z
N MET A 1 16.16 -1.94 15.65
CA MET A 1 15.97 -3.39 15.42
C MET A 1 14.54 -3.59 14.93
N TYR A 2 14.36 -4.22 13.77
CA TYR A 2 13.07 -4.48 13.13
C TYR A 2 12.77 -5.97 13.14
N ASN A 3 11.49 -6.33 13.28
CA ASN A 3 11.06 -7.73 13.29
C ASN A 3 10.05 -7.96 12.17
N THR A 4 10.20 -9.08 11.45
CA THR A 4 9.27 -9.48 10.39
C THR A 4 9.08 -10.99 10.40
N ASP A 5 7.89 -11.45 10.04
CA ASP A 5 7.65 -12.86 9.74
C ASP A 5 7.90 -13.21 8.25
N CYS A 6 8.33 -12.25 7.42
CA CYS A 6 8.72 -12.50 6.03
C CYS A 6 10.19 -12.89 5.93
N GLN A 7 10.47 -14.15 5.60
CA GLN A 7 11.85 -14.66 5.46
C GLN A 7 12.63 -13.95 4.36
N ILE A 8 11.99 -13.74 3.22
CA ILE A 8 12.62 -13.12 2.05
C ILE A 8 13.05 -11.70 2.40
N LEU A 9 12.20 -10.94 3.10
CA LEU A 9 12.50 -9.57 3.49
C LEU A 9 13.64 -9.49 4.52
N ALA A 10 13.62 -10.35 5.55
CA ALA A 10 14.67 -10.39 6.56
C ALA A 10 16.04 -10.67 5.93
N ASN A 11 16.10 -11.67 5.04
CA ASN A 11 17.33 -12.03 4.35
C ASN A 11 17.81 -10.91 3.42
N ASN A 12 16.91 -10.30 2.63
CA ASN A 12 17.30 -9.28 1.66
C ASN A 12 17.80 -8.01 2.34
N ILE A 13 17.18 -7.54 3.42
CA ILE A 13 17.62 -6.33 4.12
C ILE A 13 19.02 -6.49 4.72
N GLN A 14 19.39 -7.71 5.12
CA GLN A 14 20.71 -8.01 5.67
C GLN A 14 21.75 -8.40 4.62
N ALA A 15 21.36 -8.44 3.34
CA ALA A 15 22.28 -8.70 2.24
C ALA A 15 23.27 -7.55 2.04
N GLN A 16 24.39 -7.85 1.40
CA GLN A 16 25.41 -6.85 1.07
C GLN A 16 24.92 -5.79 0.07
N ASP A 17 23.96 -6.13 -0.79
CA ASP A 17 23.20 -5.20 -1.62
C ASP A 17 21.70 -5.58 -1.61
N PRO A 18 20.91 -5.01 -0.69
CA PRO A 18 19.49 -5.39 -0.54
C PRO A 18 18.61 -5.06 -1.75
N ILE A 19 18.98 -4.05 -2.54
CA ILE A 19 18.18 -3.59 -3.68
C ILE A 19 18.36 -4.54 -4.86
N ILE A 20 19.60 -4.93 -5.15
CA ILE A 20 19.91 -5.85 -6.25
C ILE A 20 19.48 -7.28 -5.90
N GLN A 21 19.69 -7.70 -4.66
CA GLN A 21 19.41 -9.08 -4.21
C GLN A 21 17.93 -9.36 -3.94
N ALA A 22 17.08 -8.33 -3.99
CA ALA A 22 15.63 -8.54 -3.97
C ALA A 22 15.18 -9.33 -5.20
N ALA A 23 14.84 -10.61 -4.99
CA ALA A 23 14.36 -11.54 -6.01
C ALA A 23 13.09 -11.03 -6.73
N ASP A 24 12.23 -10.30 -6.02
CA ASP A 24 11.10 -9.59 -6.61
C ASP A 24 11.50 -8.11 -6.83
N TRP A 25 11.45 -7.64 -8.07
CA TRP A 25 11.81 -6.25 -8.39
C TRP A 25 10.79 -5.25 -7.81
N ARG A 26 9.54 -5.67 -7.56
CA ARG A 26 8.46 -4.80 -7.08
C ARG A 26 8.69 -4.29 -5.67
N ILE A 27 9.48 -4.99 -4.87
CA ILE A 27 9.79 -4.59 -3.48
C ILE A 27 11.00 -3.66 -3.39
N ARG A 28 11.77 -3.49 -4.47
CA ARG A 28 12.99 -2.66 -4.49
C ARG A 28 12.77 -1.21 -4.07
N PRO A 29 11.71 -0.51 -4.52
CA PRO A 29 11.47 0.87 -4.09
C PRO A 29 11.24 0.97 -2.58
N SER A 30 10.52 0.00 -2.00
CA SER A 30 10.28 -0.06 -0.56
C SER A 30 11.56 -0.37 0.23
N ILE A 31 12.44 -1.22 -0.30
CA ILE A 31 13.75 -1.50 0.29
C ILE A 31 14.67 -0.27 0.23
N SER A 32 14.71 0.43 -0.91
CA SER A 32 15.47 1.68 -1.05
C SER A 32 15.01 2.69 -0.03
N ALA A 33 13.70 2.96 0.03
CA ALA A 33 13.13 3.87 1.01
C ALA A 33 13.47 3.44 2.46
N PHE A 34 13.46 2.15 2.75
CA PHE A 34 13.86 1.65 4.07
C PHE A 34 15.33 1.95 4.39
N ILE A 35 16.25 1.72 3.45
CA ILE A 35 17.69 2.02 3.61
C ILE A 35 17.90 3.53 3.78
N ASP A 36 17.28 4.34 2.92
CA ASP A 36 17.42 5.79 2.91
C ASP A 36 16.98 6.39 4.25
N ASN A 37 15.86 5.92 4.80
CA ASN A 37 15.36 6.32 6.12
C ASN A 37 16.23 5.83 7.29
N ASN A 38 17.15 4.89 7.06
CA ASN A 38 18.04 4.31 8.06
C ASN A 38 19.54 4.58 7.77
N THR A 39 19.88 5.51 6.87
CA THR A 39 21.25 5.74 6.36
C THR A 39 22.30 5.98 7.44
N ASN A 40 21.90 6.45 8.64
CA ASN A 40 22.80 6.71 9.76
C ASN A 40 22.44 5.92 11.03
N ILE A 41 21.62 4.87 10.90
CA ILE A 41 21.13 4.08 12.01
C ILE A 41 21.62 2.65 11.81
N GLN A 42 22.31 2.10 12.82
CA GLN A 42 22.54 0.66 12.87
C GLN A 42 21.19 -0.05 12.99
N HIS A 43 20.79 -0.71 11.91
CA HIS A 43 19.55 -1.43 11.81
C HIS A 43 19.81 -2.89 11.50
N SER A 44 18.90 -3.74 11.96
CA SER A 44 18.87 -5.16 11.67
C SER A 44 17.41 -5.57 11.49
N CYS A 45 17.18 -6.55 10.63
CA CYS A 45 15.85 -7.11 10.40
C CYS A 45 15.87 -8.58 10.81
N ASN A 46 15.17 -8.91 11.90
CA ASN A 46 15.13 -10.26 12.44
C ASN A 46 13.90 -11.00 11.93
N LYS A 47 14.11 -12.26 11.55
CA LYS A 47 13.00 -13.18 11.31
C LYS A 47 12.39 -13.61 12.64
N ILE A 48 11.07 -13.45 12.76
CA ILE A 48 10.28 -13.98 13.88
C ILE A 48 9.23 -15.01 13.43
N PRO A 49 8.77 -15.91 14.32
CA PRO A 49 7.60 -16.75 14.08
C PRO A 49 6.35 -15.93 13.81
N ARG A 50 5.49 -16.40 12.91
CA ARG A 50 4.25 -15.70 12.51
C ARG A 50 3.31 -15.46 13.69
N GLN A 51 3.31 -16.36 14.67
CA GLN A 51 2.54 -16.24 15.91
C GLN A 51 2.93 -15.00 16.72
N GLN A 52 4.18 -14.53 16.60
CA GLN A 52 4.66 -13.32 17.27
C GLN A 52 4.33 -12.04 16.48
N ASN A 53 3.99 -12.16 15.18
CA ASN A 53 3.63 -11.02 14.31
C ASN A 53 2.11 -10.86 14.10
N MET A 54 1.29 -11.50 14.94
CA MET A 54 -0.18 -11.54 14.77
C MET A 54 -0.82 -10.15 14.81
N THR A 55 -0.33 -9.25 15.66
CA THR A 55 -0.86 -7.89 15.76
C THR A 55 -0.63 -7.10 14.47
N ALA A 56 0.59 -7.14 13.91
CA ALA A 56 0.88 -6.45 12.65
C ALA A 56 0.07 -7.05 11.50
N HIS A 57 -0.09 -8.37 11.47
CA HIS A 57 -0.93 -9.03 10.46
C HIS A 57 -2.40 -8.58 10.54
N ARG A 58 -2.97 -8.52 11.76
CA ARG A 58 -4.34 -8.03 11.97
C ARG A 58 -4.51 -6.60 11.48
N ILE A 59 -3.60 -5.69 11.88
CA ILE A 59 -3.65 -4.27 11.50
C ILE A 59 -3.53 -4.12 9.98
N ALA A 60 -2.59 -4.83 9.34
CA ALA A 60 -2.43 -4.80 7.89
C ALA A 60 -3.70 -5.29 7.17
N LYS A 61 -4.36 -6.33 7.69
CA LYS A 61 -5.61 -6.86 7.14
C LYS A 61 -6.78 -5.90 7.32
N GLU A 62 -6.86 -5.20 8.45
CA GLU A 62 -7.85 -4.15 8.70
C GLU A 62 -7.64 -2.97 7.75
N ALA A 63 -6.40 -2.49 7.61
CA ALA A 63 -6.07 -1.42 6.67
C ALA A 63 -6.41 -1.80 5.22
N TRP A 64 -6.09 -3.03 4.80
CA TRP A 64 -6.43 -3.52 3.47
C TRP A 64 -7.95 -3.57 3.22
N ARG A 65 -8.72 -4.04 4.20
CA ARG A 65 -10.19 -4.04 4.14
C ARG A 65 -10.79 -2.64 4.09
N ASN A 66 -10.17 -1.67 4.77
CA ASN A 66 -10.62 -0.27 4.74
C ASN A 66 -10.22 0.45 3.44
N LEU A 67 -9.08 0.08 2.83
CA LEU A 67 -8.66 0.60 1.52
C LEU A 67 -9.62 0.16 0.41
N THR A 68 -10.10 -1.09 0.44
CA THR A 68 -11.10 -1.57 -0.51
C THR A 68 -12.45 -0.87 -0.40
N SER A 69 -12.70 -0.14 0.68
CA SER A 69 -13.98 0.55 0.88
C SER A 69 -14.05 1.95 0.25
N ASN A 70 -12.94 2.60 -0.14
CA ASN A 70 -12.97 4.06 -0.34
C ASN A 70 -12.18 4.69 -1.51
N SER A 71 -11.64 3.94 -2.47
CA SER A 71 -10.93 4.58 -3.61
C SER A 71 -11.52 4.24 -4.96
N CYS A 72 -12.78 4.62 -5.21
CA CYS A 72 -13.25 4.73 -6.59
C CYS A 72 -12.36 5.76 -7.32
N GLN A 73 -11.67 5.34 -8.37
CA GLN A 73 -10.90 6.25 -9.22
C GLN A 73 -11.85 7.08 -10.08
N PHE A 74 -12.01 8.36 -9.76
CA PHE A 74 -12.85 9.29 -10.52
C PHE A 74 -12.00 10.17 -11.44
N THR A 75 -12.34 10.22 -12.73
CA THR A 75 -11.74 11.13 -13.71
C THR A 75 -12.83 11.90 -14.45
N CYS A 76 -12.61 13.20 -14.69
CA CYS A 76 -13.48 14.04 -15.51
C CYS A 76 -12.68 14.67 -16.64
N LEU A 77 -13.06 14.38 -17.88
CA LEU A 77 -12.41 14.89 -19.09
C LEU A 77 -13.07 16.17 -19.64
N ASN A 78 -14.25 16.52 -19.14
CA ASN A 78 -14.96 17.71 -19.58
C ASN A 78 -14.45 18.97 -18.86
N ALA A 79 -13.87 19.90 -19.62
CA ALA A 79 -13.28 21.14 -19.12
C ALA A 79 -14.31 22.10 -18.48
N ASN A 80 -15.61 21.96 -18.77
CA ASN A 80 -16.66 22.80 -18.17
C ASN A 80 -17.09 22.32 -16.78
N HIS A 81 -16.66 21.13 -16.35
CA HIS A 81 -17.09 20.49 -15.10
C HIS A 81 -16.17 20.77 -13.90
N VAL A 82 -15.28 21.76 -13.98
CA VAL A 82 -14.26 22.06 -12.94
C VAL A 82 -14.88 22.25 -11.55
N LEU A 83 -16.02 22.95 -11.46
CA LEU A 83 -16.70 23.24 -10.19
C LEU A 83 -17.98 22.41 -9.99
N HIS A 84 -18.63 21.99 -11.07
CA HIS A 84 -19.89 21.23 -11.05
C HIS A 84 -19.82 20.07 -12.03
N CYS A 85 -19.39 18.90 -11.56
CA CYS A 85 -19.48 17.67 -12.33
C CYS A 85 -20.74 16.89 -11.91
N PRO A 86 -21.72 16.68 -12.81
CA PRO A 86 -22.92 15.90 -12.49
C PRO A 86 -22.62 14.48 -12.02
N VAL A 87 -21.58 13.85 -12.61
CA VAL A 87 -21.14 12.50 -12.23
C VAL A 87 -20.55 12.50 -10.82
N ARG A 88 -19.76 13.53 -10.46
CA ARG A 88 -19.23 13.68 -9.09
C ARG A 88 -20.36 13.87 -8.07
N LEU A 89 -21.38 14.67 -8.42
CA LEU A 89 -22.57 14.86 -7.59
C LEU A 89 -23.36 13.56 -7.42
N ALA A 90 -23.55 12.79 -8.51
CA ALA A 90 -24.21 11.49 -8.43
C ALA A 90 -23.42 10.52 -7.53
N LEU A 91 -22.09 10.50 -7.63
CA LEU A 91 -21.25 9.61 -6.82
C LEU A 91 -21.37 9.83 -5.31
N VAL A 92 -21.58 11.08 -4.88
CA VAL A 92 -21.80 11.42 -3.47
C VAL A 92 -23.16 10.96 -2.98
N ASN A 93 -24.15 10.89 -3.87
CA ASN A 93 -25.55 10.63 -3.52
C ASN A 93 -25.99 9.17 -3.75
N VAL A 94 -25.16 8.35 -4.40
CA VAL A 94 -25.49 6.93 -4.66
C VAL A 94 -24.98 6.06 -3.52
N CYS A 95 -25.90 5.31 -2.90
CA CYS A 95 -25.55 4.22 -2.01
C CYS A 95 -25.36 2.94 -2.85
N TRP A 96 -24.14 2.42 -2.89
CA TRP A 96 -23.80 1.26 -3.72
C TRP A 96 -24.10 -0.09 -3.05
N GLY A 97 -24.58 -0.09 -1.79
CA GLY A 97 -24.88 -1.31 -1.04
C GLY A 97 -23.66 -2.22 -0.93
N ASP A 98 -23.79 -3.47 -1.36
CA ASP A 98 -22.71 -4.48 -1.37
C ASP A 98 -21.75 -4.36 -2.56
N PHE A 99 -22.00 -3.42 -3.48
CA PHE A 99 -21.15 -3.20 -4.64
C PHE A 99 -20.07 -2.16 -4.33
N SER A 100 -18.82 -2.48 -4.71
CA SER A 100 -17.71 -1.52 -4.64
C SER A 100 -17.42 -0.94 -6.01
N LEU A 101 -17.51 0.38 -6.12
CA LEU A 101 -17.22 1.10 -7.34
C LEU A 101 -15.71 1.23 -7.53
N ILE A 102 -15.19 0.71 -8.64
CA ILE A 102 -13.75 0.64 -8.90
C ILE A 102 -13.26 1.91 -9.62
N SER A 103 -13.97 2.35 -10.66
CA SER A 103 -13.63 3.55 -11.42
C SER A 103 -14.83 4.19 -12.09
N VAL A 104 -14.76 5.50 -12.31
CA VAL A 104 -15.75 6.29 -13.03
C VAL A 104 -15.08 7.35 -13.89
N ASN A 105 -15.47 7.38 -15.16
CA ASN A 105 -15.07 8.42 -16.11
C ASN A 105 -16.29 9.27 -16.49
N CYS A 106 -16.18 10.58 -16.26
CA CYS A 106 -17.04 11.58 -16.88
C CYS A 106 -16.39 12.05 -18.18
N LEU A 107 -17.06 11.80 -19.30
CA LEU A 107 -16.66 12.27 -20.62
C LEU A 107 -17.25 13.66 -20.90
#